data_AF-A0A382TKW1-F1
#
_entry.id   AF-A0A382TKW1-F1
#
_cell.length_a   1.000
_cell.length_b   1.000
_cell.length_c   1.000
_cell.angle_alpha   90.00
_cell.angle_beta   90.00
_cell.angle_gamma   90.00
#
_symmetry.space_group_name_H-M   'P 1'
#
loop_
_entity.id
_entity.type
_entity.pdbx_description
1 polymer ?
#
loop_
_entity_poly.entity_id
_entity_poly.type
_entity_poly.pdbx_seq_one_letter_code
_entity_poly.pdbx_strand_id
1 'polypeptide(L)'
;MSRALLAHLAGRFVTQREDLATEALLFVLDKSSVARASLLRLLTSAGCSVPTEARFKSQAVGLGGERPDMVGVDVRGHERVLVEAKFWAGLTDNQPVTYLARLEESGSESGVLVFMAPDTRLEALWPELSTRIADSGRTIGERQIPISGVLVAPIGDLHLVLLSWRTVLDHLAEDLVESGEKELLESLGQLQVLCEWESGGDTDFLPVQYHEMASTLPIRLFQFRGLIDDAIARLFGEGLVDT
;
A
#
# COMPACT_ATOMS: atom_id res chain seq x y z
N MET A 1 -4.14 18.96 -19.81
CA MET A 1 -3.46 17.88 -20.56
C MET A 1 -4.09 16.55 -20.15
N SER A 2 -3.97 15.49 -20.96
CA SER A 2 -4.44 14.16 -20.52
C SER A 2 -3.56 13.67 -19.35
N ARG A 3 -4.19 13.32 -18.22
CA ARG A 3 -3.51 12.74 -17.04
C ARG A 3 -3.25 11.23 -17.16
N ALA A 4 -3.57 10.63 -18.31
CA ALA A 4 -3.51 9.19 -18.51
C ALA A 4 -2.24 8.68 -19.20
N LEU A 5 -1.23 9.53 -19.43
CA LEU A 5 -0.03 9.12 -20.18
C LEU A 5 0.79 8.09 -19.38
N LEU A 6 1.04 8.35 -18.10
CA LEU A 6 1.78 7.43 -17.23
C LEU A 6 1.08 6.08 -17.15
N ALA A 7 -0.23 6.10 -16.87
CA ALA A 7 -1.08 4.93 -16.89
C ALA A 7 -0.92 4.20 -18.24
N HIS A 8 -1.24 4.84 -19.36
CA HIS A 8 -1.17 4.25 -20.70
C HIS A 8 0.17 3.55 -21.01
N LEU A 9 1.29 4.19 -20.68
CA LEU A 9 2.62 3.60 -20.88
C LEU A 9 2.87 2.43 -19.92
N ALA A 10 2.47 2.56 -18.65
CA ALA A 10 2.62 1.51 -17.64
C ALA A 10 1.90 0.23 -18.05
N GLY A 11 0.64 0.35 -18.49
CA GLY A 11 -0.16 -0.80 -18.91
C GLY A 11 0.44 -1.57 -20.11
N ARG A 12 1.27 -0.91 -20.93
CA ARG A 12 1.84 -1.48 -22.14
C ARG A 12 3.27 -1.99 -21.97
N PHE A 13 4.05 -1.37 -21.11
CA PHE A 13 5.51 -1.59 -21.04
C PHE A 13 6.04 -1.97 -19.65
N VAL A 14 5.23 -1.84 -18.59
CA VAL A 14 5.70 -2.02 -17.21
C VAL A 14 5.00 -3.21 -16.56
N THR A 15 5.80 -4.19 -16.16
CA THR A 15 5.34 -5.39 -15.44
C THR A 15 5.24 -5.13 -13.94
N GLN A 16 6.24 -4.47 -13.35
CA GLN A 16 6.28 -4.08 -11.94
C GLN A 16 5.71 -2.68 -11.75
N ARG A 17 4.37 -2.60 -11.68
CA ARG A 17 3.67 -1.33 -11.58
C ARG A 17 3.73 -0.72 -10.18
N GLU A 18 3.87 -1.56 -9.15
CA GLU A 18 4.10 -1.14 -7.75
C GLU A 18 5.40 -0.31 -7.64
N ASP A 19 6.50 -0.78 -8.25
CA ASP A 19 7.77 -0.04 -8.34
C ASP A 19 7.58 1.30 -9.06
N LEU A 20 6.88 1.32 -10.20
CA LEU A 20 6.63 2.55 -10.95
C LEU A 20 5.83 3.57 -10.12
N ALA A 21 4.77 3.13 -9.44
CA ALA A 21 3.95 3.99 -8.60
C ALA A 21 4.76 4.56 -7.42
N THR A 22 5.60 3.72 -6.81
CA THR A 22 6.51 4.13 -5.72
C THR A 22 7.51 5.17 -6.20
N GLU A 23 8.18 4.94 -7.33
CA GLU A 23 9.15 5.88 -7.90
C GLU A 23 8.49 7.21 -8.33
N ALA A 24 7.26 7.16 -8.86
CA ALA A 24 6.48 8.35 -9.19
C ALA A 24 6.13 9.16 -7.93
N LEU A 25 5.74 8.49 -6.83
CA LEU A 25 5.48 9.16 -5.55
C LEU A 25 6.77 9.77 -4.99
N LEU A 26 7.88 9.01 -5.03
CA LEU A 26 9.19 9.48 -4.58
C LEU A 26 9.67 10.70 -5.36
N PHE A 27 9.39 10.77 -6.67
CA PHE A 27 9.69 11.96 -7.46
C PHE A 27 8.98 13.21 -6.90
N VAL A 28 7.69 13.11 -6.56
CA VAL A 28 6.94 14.22 -5.95
C VAL A 28 7.50 14.56 -4.56
N LEU A 29 7.76 13.54 -3.73
CA LEU A 29 8.31 13.71 -2.39
C LEU A 29 9.72 14.28 -2.39
N ASP A 30 10.57 13.99 -3.37
CA ASP A 30 11.91 14.57 -3.49
C ASP A 30 11.82 16.07 -3.77
N LYS A 31 10.94 16.46 -4.70
CA LYS A 31 10.82 17.84 -5.19
C LYS A 31 10.04 18.77 -4.26
N SER A 32 9.12 18.24 -3.45
CA SER A 32 8.26 19.08 -2.59
C SER A 32 8.45 18.79 -1.10
N SER A 33 8.90 19.80 -0.34
CA SER A 33 8.84 19.77 1.13
C SER A 33 7.40 19.74 1.63
N VAL A 34 6.47 20.35 0.89
CA VAL A 34 5.05 20.38 1.24
C VAL A 34 4.47 18.97 1.16
N ALA A 35 4.74 18.23 0.08
CA ALA A 35 4.30 16.84 -0.05
C ALA A 35 4.90 15.93 1.03
N ARG A 36 6.19 16.08 1.37
CA ARG A 36 6.79 15.32 2.50
C ARG A 36 6.13 15.63 3.82
N ALA A 37 5.89 16.91 4.11
CA ALA A 37 5.21 17.33 5.33
C ALA A 37 3.76 16.82 5.36
N SER A 38 3.07 16.78 4.21
CA SER A 38 1.73 16.21 4.07
C SER A 38 1.68 14.74 4.48
N LEU A 39 2.58 13.92 3.92
CA LEU A 39 2.67 12.50 4.25
C LEU A 39 2.97 12.26 5.75
N LEU A 40 3.91 13.01 6.32
CA LEU A 40 4.22 12.91 7.74
C LEU A 40 3.06 13.39 8.63
N ARG A 41 2.35 14.44 8.24
CA ARG A 41 1.13 14.89 8.93
C ARG A 41 0.04 13.84 8.90
N LEU A 42 -0.15 13.14 7.78
CA LEU A 42 -1.11 12.05 7.66
C LEU A 42 -0.79 10.91 8.64
N LEU A 43 0.49 10.54 8.78
CA LEU A 43 0.91 9.53 9.77
C LEU A 43 0.73 10.04 11.21
N THR A 44 1.04 11.31 11.45
CA THR A 44 0.88 11.95 12.77
C THR A 44 -0.60 12.02 13.18
N SER A 45 -1.51 12.37 12.25
CA SER A 45 -2.94 12.43 12.51
C SER A 45 -3.56 11.04 12.71
N ALA A 46 -2.93 9.99 12.17
CA ALA A 46 -3.25 8.60 12.48
C ALA A 46 -2.75 8.15 13.87
N GLY A 47 -2.15 9.05 14.66
CA GLY A 47 -1.67 8.75 16.01
C GLY A 47 -0.24 8.20 16.07
N CYS A 48 0.46 8.12 14.94
CA CYS A 48 1.83 7.60 14.91
C CYS A 48 2.81 8.65 15.42
N SER A 49 3.84 8.20 16.13
CA SER A 49 5.00 9.03 16.42
C SER A 49 5.98 8.95 15.25
N VAL A 50 6.03 10.02 14.45
CA VAL A 50 6.93 10.18 13.29
C VAL A 50 7.78 11.44 13.45
N PRO A 51 8.98 11.49 12.83
CA PRO A 51 9.80 12.70 12.86
C PRO A 51 9.10 13.87 12.15
N THR A 52 9.38 15.09 12.59
CA THR A 52 8.84 16.31 11.95
C THR A 52 9.38 16.51 10.53
N GLU A 53 10.58 16.01 10.25
CA GLU A 53 11.20 16.01 8.93
C GLU A 53 11.80 14.65 8.62
N ALA A 54 11.53 14.15 7.41
CA ALA A 54 12.14 12.95 6.88
C ALA A 54 12.43 13.11 5.38
N ARG A 55 13.46 12.42 4.91
CA ARG A 55 13.75 12.23 3.47
C ARG A 55 13.37 10.83 3.06
N PHE A 56 12.70 10.72 1.91
CA PHE A 56 12.24 9.45 1.38
C PHE A 56 13.14 9.00 0.23
N LYS A 57 13.49 7.72 0.21
CA LYS A 57 14.30 7.08 -0.84
C LYS A 57 13.78 5.67 -1.10
N SER A 58 13.94 5.18 -2.33
CA SER A 58 13.71 3.78 -2.67
C SER A 58 14.97 2.94 -2.45
N GLN A 59 14.83 1.63 -2.70
CA GLN A 59 15.93 0.70 -2.93
C GLN A 59 16.86 0.48 -1.73
N ALA A 60 16.40 0.71 -0.51
CA ALA A 60 17.19 0.48 0.70
C ALA A 60 17.20 -1.00 1.09
N VAL A 61 18.18 -1.74 0.57
CA VAL A 61 18.40 -3.15 0.92
C VAL A 61 18.92 -3.25 2.36
N GLY A 62 18.20 -3.98 3.20
CA GLY A 62 18.62 -4.27 4.57
C GLY A 62 19.55 -5.46 4.65
N LEU A 63 20.02 -5.76 5.87
CA LEU A 63 21.08 -6.76 6.11
C LEU A 63 20.63 -8.18 5.77
N GLY A 64 19.33 -8.47 5.85
CA GLY A 64 18.72 -9.75 5.49
C GLY A 64 18.30 -9.85 4.02
N GLY A 65 18.61 -8.83 3.20
CA GLY A 65 18.19 -8.75 1.80
C GLY A 65 16.75 -8.26 1.60
N GLU A 66 16.07 -7.90 2.69
CA GLU A 66 14.74 -7.28 2.64
C GLU A 66 14.82 -5.86 2.08
N ARG A 67 13.85 -5.47 1.25
CA ARG A 67 13.88 -4.22 0.50
C ARG A 67 12.49 -3.61 0.47
N PRO A 68 12.14 -2.77 1.46
CA PRO A 68 10.93 -1.97 1.37
C PRO A 68 11.01 -1.05 0.15
N ASP A 69 9.85 -0.79 -0.47
CA ASP A 69 9.77 0.03 -1.67
C ASP A 69 10.23 1.47 -1.41
N MET A 70 9.91 2.01 -0.24
CA MET A 70 10.30 3.35 0.19
C MET A 70 10.66 3.40 1.67
N VAL A 71 11.70 4.18 2.00
CA VAL A 71 12.19 4.40 3.35
C VAL A 71 12.25 5.90 3.66
N GLY A 72 11.58 6.30 4.73
CA GLY A 72 11.68 7.62 5.35
C GLY A 72 12.76 7.63 6.43
N VAL A 73 13.78 8.48 6.21
CA VAL A 73 14.94 8.64 7.09
C VAL A 73 14.89 10.00 7.77
N ASP A 74 15.09 10.05 9.08
CA ASP A 74 15.12 11.28 9.85
C ASP A 74 16.43 12.09 9.62
N VAL A 75 16.51 13.28 10.23
CA VAL A 75 17.68 14.17 10.15
C VAL A 75 18.95 13.58 10.77
N ARG A 76 18.83 12.53 11.58
CA ARG A 76 19.96 11.81 12.23
C ARG A 76 20.39 10.59 11.43
N GLY A 77 19.69 10.26 10.33
CA GLY A 77 19.99 9.12 9.48
C GLY A 77 19.29 7.82 9.90
N HIS A 78 18.38 7.84 10.88
CA HIS A 78 17.66 6.64 11.29
C HIS A 78 16.44 6.42 10.40
N GLU A 79 16.17 5.16 10.08
CA GLU A 79 14.96 4.77 9.36
C GLU A 79 13.77 4.80 10.32
N ARG A 80 12.80 5.68 10.04
CA ARG A 80 11.62 5.89 10.88
C ARG A 80 10.32 5.44 10.23
N VAL A 81 10.30 5.38 8.92
CA VAL A 81 9.13 4.96 8.15
C VAL A 81 9.58 3.97 7.10
N LEU A 82 9.07 2.74 7.13
CA LEU A 82 9.20 1.79 6.03
C LEU A 82 7.87 1.72 5.32
N VAL A 83 7.87 1.82 3.99
CA VAL A 83 6.67 1.78 3.17
C VAL A 83 6.79 0.68 2.13
N GLU A 84 5.77 -0.15 2.07
CA GLU A 84 5.58 -1.19 1.06
C GLU A 84 4.32 -0.88 0.26
N ALA A 85 4.46 -0.73 -1.06
CA ALA A 85 3.37 -0.55 -1.99
C ALA A 85 2.81 -1.90 -2.43
N LYS A 86 1.48 -2.02 -2.48
CA LYS A 86 0.78 -3.25 -2.85
C LYS A 86 -0.43 -2.93 -3.73
N PHE A 87 -0.40 -3.30 -5.00
CA PHE A 87 -1.60 -3.36 -5.86
C PHE A 87 -2.29 -4.69 -5.70
N TRP A 88 -1.81 -5.77 -6.32
CA TRP A 88 -2.42 -7.11 -6.19
C TRP A 88 -1.40 -8.22 -5.86
N ALA A 89 -0.10 -7.92 -5.83
CA ALA A 89 0.92 -8.91 -5.47
C ALA A 89 0.81 -9.31 -3.99
N GLY A 90 0.89 -10.60 -3.68
CA GLY A 90 0.85 -11.10 -2.30
C GLY A 90 2.00 -10.62 -1.42
N LEU A 91 1.87 -10.81 -0.11
CA LEU A 91 2.97 -10.57 0.83
C LEU A 91 4.06 -11.63 0.66
N THR A 92 5.33 -11.21 0.65
CA THR A 92 6.48 -12.13 0.62
C THR A 92 6.74 -12.71 2.01
N ASP A 93 7.56 -13.76 2.12
CA ASP A 93 7.90 -14.39 3.42
C ASP A 93 8.60 -13.42 4.39
N ASN A 94 9.29 -12.40 3.86
CA ASN A 94 9.96 -11.37 4.65
C ASN A 94 8.98 -10.31 5.20
N GLN A 95 7.71 -10.35 4.81
CA GLN A 95 6.71 -9.35 5.15
C GLN A 95 5.66 -9.90 6.12
N PRO A 96 5.24 -9.10 7.12
CA PRO A 96 5.79 -7.80 7.54
C PRO A 96 6.93 -7.90 8.56
N VAL A 97 7.22 -9.11 9.06
CA VAL A 97 7.99 -9.32 10.29
C VAL A 97 9.43 -8.82 10.19
N THR A 98 10.11 -9.04 9.07
CA THR A 98 11.50 -8.58 8.89
C THR A 98 11.59 -7.06 8.88
N TYR A 99 10.58 -6.37 8.33
CA TYR A 99 10.52 -4.91 8.34
C TYR A 99 10.31 -4.34 9.75
N LEU A 100 9.46 -5.01 10.56
CA LEU A 100 9.30 -4.62 11.96
C LEU A 100 10.60 -4.77 12.74
N ALA A 101 11.32 -5.89 12.57
CA ALA A 101 12.62 -6.08 13.21
C ALA A 101 13.64 -5.00 12.80
N ARG A 102 13.69 -4.66 11.51
CA ARG A 102 14.55 -3.58 10.99
C ARG A 102 14.25 -2.21 11.60
N LEU A 103 12.98 -1.88 11.83
CA LEU A 103 12.58 -0.64 12.51
C LEU A 103 13.04 -0.62 13.97
N GLU A 104 12.95 -1.75 14.69
CA GLU A 104 13.45 -1.85 16.07
C GLU A 104 14.96 -1.69 16.16
N GLU A 105 15.70 -2.26 15.20
CA GLU A 105 17.16 -2.15 15.13
C GLU A 105 17.65 -0.73 14.79
N SER A 106 16.81 0.07 14.14
CA SER A 106 17.14 1.43 13.69
C SER A 106 17.20 2.47 14.82
N GLY A 107 16.81 2.11 16.05
CA GLY A 107 17.05 2.89 17.27
C GLY A 107 15.84 3.01 18.19
N SER A 108 16.02 3.65 19.34
CA SER A 108 15.05 3.67 20.46
C SER A 108 13.82 4.58 20.30
N GLU A 109 13.58 5.17 19.13
CA GLU A 109 12.40 6.01 18.89
C GLU A 109 11.39 5.22 18.02
N SER A 110 10.10 5.45 18.25
CA SER A 110 8.99 4.80 17.54
C SER A 110 9.16 4.83 16.02
N GLY A 111 8.96 3.68 15.37
CA GLY A 111 8.98 3.52 13.93
C GLY A 111 7.60 3.16 13.38
N VAL A 112 7.39 3.43 12.08
CA VAL A 112 6.12 3.18 11.41
C VAL A 112 6.34 2.27 10.20
N LEU A 113 5.63 1.14 10.18
CA LEU A 113 5.53 0.28 9.00
C LEU A 113 4.22 0.58 8.28
N VAL A 114 4.33 1.05 7.04
CA VAL A 114 3.21 1.44 6.20
C VAL A 114 3.04 0.44 5.06
N PHE A 115 1.83 -0.06 4.87
CA PHE A 115 1.42 -0.74 3.64
C PHE A 115 0.47 0.18 2.87
N MET A 116 0.82 0.51 1.64
CA MET A 116 0.02 1.39 0.79
C MET A 116 -0.62 0.60 -0.34
N ALA A 117 -1.95 0.58 -0.41
CA ALA A 117 -2.69 -0.27 -1.35
C ALA A 117 -3.99 0.39 -1.83
N PRO A 118 -4.69 -0.16 -2.84
CA PRO A 118 -6.06 0.26 -3.14
C PRO A 118 -6.98 0.14 -1.92
N ASP A 119 -7.98 1.03 -1.79
CA ASP A 119 -8.97 0.99 -0.69
C ASP A 119 -9.61 -0.41 -0.55
N THR A 120 -9.95 -1.03 -1.68
CA THR A 120 -10.55 -2.37 -1.76
C THR A 120 -9.66 -3.48 -1.22
N ARG A 121 -8.36 -3.24 -1.15
CA ARG A 121 -7.37 -4.23 -0.71
C ARG A 121 -7.01 -4.11 0.78
N LEU A 122 -7.25 -2.97 1.42
CA LEU A 122 -6.86 -2.76 2.82
C LEU A 122 -7.50 -3.78 3.77
N GLU A 123 -8.80 -4.04 3.62
CA GLU A 123 -9.52 -4.99 4.47
C GLU A 123 -9.07 -6.45 4.28
N ALA A 124 -8.55 -6.80 3.10
CA ALA A 124 -7.97 -8.12 2.84
C ALA A 124 -6.54 -8.24 3.39
N LEU A 125 -5.74 -7.17 3.27
CA LEU A 125 -4.36 -7.15 3.79
C LEU A 125 -4.31 -7.13 5.31
N TRP A 126 -5.25 -6.45 5.97
CA TRP A 126 -5.26 -6.32 7.43
C TRP A 126 -5.20 -7.67 8.17
N PRO A 127 -6.10 -8.64 7.94
CA PRO A 127 -6.07 -9.92 8.64
C PRO A 127 -4.83 -10.74 8.30
N GLU A 128 -4.31 -10.66 7.06
CA GLU A 128 -3.09 -11.36 6.67
C GLU A 128 -1.87 -10.83 7.45
N LEU A 129 -1.69 -9.51 7.50
CA LEU A 129 -0.62 -8.85 8.25
C LEU A 129 -0.75 -9.14 9.75
N SER A 130 -1.96 -8.99 10.30
CA SER A 130 -2.22 -9.23 11.73
C SER A 130 -1.87 -10.65 12.14
N THR A 131 -2.24 -11.64 11.32
CA THR A 131 -1.94 -13.06 11.56
C THR A 131 -0.44 -13.31 11.55
N ARG A 132 0.28 -12.84 10.52
CA ARG A 132 1.74 -13.03 10.44
C ARG A 132 2.49 -12.35 11.59
N ILE A 133 2.01 -11.20 12.05
CA ILE A 133 2.57 -10.50 13.21
C ILE A 133 2.34 -11.31 14.49
N ALA A 134 1.11 -11.78 14.70
CA ALA A 134 0.77 -12.62 15.86
C ALA A 134 1.58 -13.93 15.87
N ASP A 135 1.72 -14.59 14.73
CA ASP A 135 2.48 -15.84 14.58
C ASP A 135 3.98 -15.65 14.85
N SER A 136 4.50 -14.42 14.67
CA SER A 136 5.88 -14.06 15.06
C SER A 136 6.08 -13.84 16.57
N GLY A 137 5.01 -13.98 17.37
CA GLY A 137 5.02 -13.76 18.82
C GLY A 137 4.86 -12.29 19.23
N ARG A 138 4.57 -11.39 18.29
CA ARG A 138 4.33 -9.97 18.55
C ARG A 138 2.86 -9.73 18.87
N THR A 139 2.58 -8.80 19.78
CA THR A 139 1.21 -8.37 20.09
C THR A 139 0.85 -7.16 19.24
N ILE A 140 -0.22 -7.27 18.46
CA ILE A 140 -0.86 -6.15 17.77
C ILE A 140 -1.97 -5.57 18.66
N GLY A 141 -2.00 -4.25 18.80
CA GLY A 141 -3.04 -3.55 19.52
C GLY A 141 -4.37 -3.53 18.77
N GLU A 142 -5.34 -2.82 19.34
CA GLU A 142 -6.66 -2.67 18.72
C GLU A 142 -6.56 -1.90 17.39
N ARG A 143 -7.23 -2.44 16.36
CA ARG A 143 -7.36 -1.77 15.06
C ARG A 143 -8.20 -0.51 15.21
N GLN A 144 -7.67 0.61 14.74
CA GLN A 144 -8.35 1.90 14.67
C GLN A 144 -8.48 2.36 13.21
N ILE A 145 -9.51 3.17 12.96
CA ILE A 145 -9.78 3.80 11.66
C ILE A 145 -9.91 5.30 11.90
N PRO A 146 -8.79 6.05 11.94
CA PRO A 146 -8.83 7.48 12.25
C PRO A 146 -9.58 8.28 11.20
N ILE A 147 -9.39 7.93 9.93
CA ILE A 147 -10.08 8.49 8.76
C ILE A 147 -10.28 7.40 7.69
N SER A 148 -11.13 7.67 6.70
CA SER A 148 -11.35 6.75 5.58
C SER A 148 -10.06 6.47 4.81
N GLY A 149 -9.82 5.20 4.51
CA GLY A 149 -8.60 4.74 3.83
C GLY A 149 -7.36 4.69 4.74
N VAL A 150 -7.51 4.78 6.06
CA VAL A 150 -6.40 4.66 7.02
C VAL A 150 -6.78 3.65 8.11
N LEU A 151 -6.04 2.55 8.19
CA LEU A 151 -6.13 1.60 9.30
C LEU A 151 -4.82 1.67 10.09
N VAL A 152 -4.91 1.66 11.42
CA VAL A 152 -3.72 1.72 12.29
C VAL A 152 -3.87 0.79 13.47
N ALA A 153 -2.76 0.18 13.90
CA ALA A 153 -2.65 -0.46 15.21
C ALA A 153 -1.21 -0.33 15.75
N PRO A 154 -1.05 -0.13 17.07
CA PRO A 154 0.26 -0.15 17.68
C PRO A 154 0.80 -1.58 17.79
N ILE A 155 2.12 -1.73 17.75
CA ILE A 155 2.87 -2.97 17.94
C ILE A 155 4.04 -2.64 18.88
N GLY A 156 3.80 -2.71 20.19
CA GLY A 156 4.74 -2.18 21.18
C GLY A 156 4.95 -0.68 20.96
N ASP A 157 6.21 -0.27 20.73
CA ASP A 157 6.57 1.12 20.41
C ASP A 157 6.46 1.45 18.91
N LEU A 158 6.15 0.48 18.06
CA LEU A 158 5.96 0.67 16.62
C LEU A 158 4.49 0.87 16.26
N HIS A 159 4.23 1.35 15.05
CA HIS A 159 2.90 1.38 14.46
C HIS A 159 2.85 0.62 13.14
N LEU A 160 1.81 -0.20 12.95
CA LEU A 160 1.40 -0.69 11.64
C LEU A 160 0.32 0.23 11.10
N VAL A 161 0.53 0.74 9.90
CA VAL A 161 -0.42 1.59 9.19
C VAL A 161 -0.72 0.99 7.82
N LEU A 162 -1.99 0.87 7.47
CA LEU A 162 -2.43 0.62 6.10
C LEU A 162 -3.05 1.91 5.57
N LEU A 163 -2.52 2.41 4.46
CA LEU A 163 -3.00 3.61 3.78
C LEU A 163 -3.54 3.27 2.41
N SER A 164 -4.66 3.87 2.02
CA SER A 164 -5.07 3.80 0.63
C SER A 164 -4.24 4.76 -0.23
N TRP A 165 -3.89 4.31 -1.45
CA TRP A 165 -3.25 5.19 -2.45
C TRP A 165 -4.06 6.47 -2.63
N ARG A 166 -5.38 6.35 -2.77
CA ARG A 166 -6.28 7.48 -2.94
C ARG A 166 -6.16 8.48 -1.79
N THR A 167 -6.25 8.02 -0.54
CA THR A 167 -6.13 8.91 0.63
C THR A 167 -4.79 9.63 0.66
N VAL A 168 -3.67 8.96 0.38
CA VAL A 168 -2.34 9.59 0.33
C VAL A 168 -2.29 10.66 -0.77
N LEU A 169 -2.69 10.31 -1.98
CA LEU A 169 -2.57 11.20 -3.13
C LEU A 169 -3.51 12.40 -3.02
N ASP A 170 -4.71 12.23 -2.47
CA ASP A 170 -5.66 13.33 -2.25
C ASP A 170 -5.12 14.34 -1.23
N HIS A 171 -4.57 13.88 -0.10
CA HIS A 171 -3.95 14.78 0.89
C HIS A 171 -2.75 15.55 0.32
N LEU A 172 -1.89 14.87 -0.44
CA LEU A 172 -0.77 15.53 -1.10
C LEU A 172 -1.27 16.55 -2.14
N ALA A 173 -2.33 16.23 -2.89
CA ALA A 173 -2.88 17.11 -3.91
C ALA A 173 -3.46 18.40 -3.30
N GLU A 174 -4.21 18.29 -2.20
CA GLU A 174 -4.75 19.44 -1.47
C GLU A 174 -3.63 20.40 -1.04
N ASP A 175 -2.59 19.88 -0.40
CA ASP A 175 -1.47 20.69 0.07
C ASP A 175 -0.65 21.33 -1.07
N LEU A 176 -0.47 20.61 -2.20
CA LEU A 176 0.21 21.15 -3.38
C LEU A 176 -0.62 22.24 -4.10
N VAL A 177 -1.95 22.14 -4.06
CA VAL A 177 -2.84 23.20 -4.55
C VAL A 177 -2.68 24.45 -3.70
N GLU A 178 -2.70 24.31 -2.37
CA GLU A 178 -2.54 25.42 -1.44
C GLU A 178 -1.16 26.09 -1.56
N SER A 179 -0.10 25.31 -1.79
CA SER A 179 1.26 25.83 -1.98
C SER A 179 1.53 26.39 -3.39
N GLY A 180 0.62 26.16 -4.34
CA GLY A 180 0.73 26.63 -5.72
C GLY A 180 1.72 25.83 -6.59
N GLU A 181 2.06 24.60 -6.21
CA GLU A 181 3.03 23.72 -6.89
C GLU A 181 2.41 22.99 -8.10
N LYS A 182 1.96 23.76 -9.10
CA LYS A 182 1.17 23.29 -10.24
C LYS A 182 1.82 22.16 -11.06
N GLU A 183 3.13 22.20 -11.27
CA GLU A 183 3.83 21.17 -12.05
C GLU A 183 3.87 19.81 -11.34
N LEU A 184 4.05 19.83 -10.02
CA LEU A 184 4.02 18.63 -9.20
C LEU A 184 2.60 18.11 -9.02
N LEU A 185 1.60 19.01 -8.96
CA LEU A 185 0.19 18.61 -8.98
C LEU A 185 -0.19 17.86 -10.27
N GLU A 186 0.29 18.29 -11.43
CA GLU A 186 0.06 17.55 -12.68
C GLU A 186 0.80 16.19 -12.69
N SER A 187 2.00 16.13 -12.11
CA SER A 187 2.75 14.89 -11.95
C SER A 187 2.02 13.91 -11.02
N LEU A 188 1.53 14.40 -9.88
CA LEU A 188 0.71 13.64 -8.93
C LEU A 188 -0.60 13.16 -9.58
N GLY A 189 -1.20 13.99 -10.42
CA GLY A 189 -2.40 13.64 -11.20
C GLY A 189 -2.17 12.48 -12.17
N GLN A 190 -0.97 12.31 -12.74
CA GLN A 190 -0.63 11.13 -13.55
C GLN A 190 -0.57 9.86 -12.69
N LEU A 191 -0.03 9.97 -11.48
CA LEU A 191 0.04 8.86 -10.52
C LEU A 191 -1.35 8.47 -10.01
N GLN A 192 -2.23 9.44 -9.73
CA GLN A 192 -3.63 9.18 -9.36
C GLN A 192 -4.33 8.30 -10.40
N VAL A 193 -4.22 8.66 -11.69
CA VAL A 193 -4.83 7.86 -12.77
C VAL A 193 -4.24 6.46 -12.87
N LEU A 194 -2.93 6.28 -12.63
CA LEU A 194 -2.32 4.95 -12.57
C LEU A 194 -2.89 4.12 -11.40
N CYS A 195 -2.96 4.70 -10.20
CA CYS A 195 -3.47 4.03 -9.02
C CYS A 195 -4.97 3.70 -9.13
N GLU A 196 -5.78 4.58 -9.74
CA GLU A 196 -7.19 4.33 -10.03
C GLU A 196 -7.37 3.16 -11.00
N TRP A 197 -6.53 3.10 -12.04
CA TRP A 197 -6.54 1.98 -12.98
C TRP A 197 -6.21 0.65 -12.28
N GLU A 198 -5.16 0.62 -11.47
CA GLU A 198 -4.79 -0.59 -10.70
C GLU A 198 -5.83 -0.95 -9.63
N SER A 199 -6.60 0.02 -9.13
CA SER A 199 -7.67 -0.22 -8.16
C SER A 199 -8.92 -0.87 -8.77
N GLY A 200 -8.97 -1.03 -10.10
CA GLY A 200 -10.10 -1.64 -10.81
C GLY A 200 -11.21 -0.64 -11.18
N GLY A 201 -10.91 0.67 -11.24
CA GLY A 201 -11.88 1.67 -11.71
C GLY A 201 -12.36 1.39 -13.13
N ASP A 202 -13.68 1.20 -13.28
CA ASP A 202 -14.47 1.05 -14.52
C ASP A 202 -14.04 -0.06 -15.51
N THR A 203 -13.13 -0.93 -15.09
CA THR A 203 -12.81 -2.17 -15.79
C THR A 203 -12.85 -3.31 -14.79
N ASP A 204 -13.99 -3.98 -14.69
CA ASP A 204 -14.21 -5.27 -14.01
C ASP A 204 -13.33 -6.42 -14.59
N PHE A 205 -12.21 -6.08 -15.22
CA PHE A 205 -11.30 -7.00 -15.88
C PHE A 205 -9.87 -6.51 -15.76
N LEU A 206 -9.15 -7.03 -14.76
CA LEU A 206 -7.69 -7.00 -14.73
C LEU A 206 -7.18 -7.82 -15.92
N PRO A 207 -6.33 -7.25 -16.81
CA PRO A 207 -5.75 -8.01 -17.91
C PRO A 207 -4.92 -9.17 -17.36
N VAL A 208 -5.27 -10.40 -17.75
CA VAL A 208 -4.57 -11.62 -17.33
C VAL A 208 -3.09 -11.51 -17.67
N GLN A 209 -2.24 -11.56 -16.65
CA GLN A 209 -0.80 -11.50 -16.84
C GLN A 209 -0.30 -12.82 -17.45
N TYR A 210 0.83 -12.77 -18.17
CA TYR A 210 1.36 -13.94 -18.88
C TYR A 210 1.64 -15.14 -17.96
N HIS A 211 2.08 -14.89 -16.71
CA HIS A 211 2.29 -15.96 -15.72
C HIS A 211 0.98 -16.59 -15.23
N GLU A 212 -0.12 -15.83 -15.24
CA GLU A 212 -1.46 -16.34 -14.93
C GLU A 212 -1.99 -17.22 -16.07
N MET A 213 -1.68 -16.89 -17.34
CA MET A 213 -1.99 -17.73 -18.50
C MET A 213 -1.15 -19.02 -18.57
N ALA A 214 0.09 -18.97 -18.09
CA ALA A 214 1.00 -20.12 -18.03
C ALA A 214 0.77 -21.02 -16.81
N SER A 215 -0.13 -20.63 -15.89
CA SER A 215 -0.42 -21.34 -14.65
C SER A 215 -1.73 -22.13 -14.72
N THR A 216 -1.97 -23.02 -13.75
CA THR A 216 -3.27 -23.71 -13.60
C THR A 216 -4.39 -22.78 -13.09
N LEU A 217 -4.13 -21.48 -12.94
CA LEU A 217 -5.05 -20.50 -12.36
C LEU A 217 -6.39 -20.42 -13.11
N PRO A 218 -6.46 -20.45 -14.46
CA PRO A 218 -7.75 -20.49 -15.16
C PRO A 218 -8.58 -21.73 -14.80
N ILE A 219 -7.93 -22.91 -14.71
CA ILE A 219 -8.59 -24.17 -14.34
C ILE A 219 -9.13 -24.08 -12.90
N ARG A 220 -8.33 -23.57 -11.96
CA ARG A 220 -8.75 -23.38 -10.58
C ARG A 220 -9.89 -22.37 -10.45
N LEU A 221 -9.90 -21.30 -11.24
CA LEU A 221 -10.98 -20.32 -11.26
C LEU A 221 -12.30 -20.95 -11.72
N PHE A 222 -12.27 -21.79 -12.76
CA PHE A 222 -13.43 -22.56 -13.19
C PHE A 222 -13.91 -23.55 -12.13
N GLN A 223 -12.99 -24.22 -11.43
CA GLN A 223 -13.32 -25.13 -10.34
C GLN A 223 -13.93 -24.39 -9.14
N PHE A 224 -13.40 -23.22 -8.77
CA PHE A 224 -13.94 -22.40 -7.69
C PHE A 224 -15.32 -21.87 -8.01
N ARG A 225 -15.56 -21.42 -9.25
CA ARG A 225 -16.91 -21.06 -9.71
C ARG A 225 -17.87 -22.25 -9.56
N GLY A 226 -17.47 -23.44 -10.00
CA GLY A 226 -18.27 -24.65 -9.82
C GLY A 226 -18.58 -24.94 -8.35
N LEU A 227 -17.61 -24.81 -7.46
CA LEU A 227 -17.82 -25.00 -6.02
C LEU A 227 -18.79 -23.97 -5.42
N ILE A 228 -18.71 -22.72 -5.84
CA ILE A 228 -19.62 -21.66 -5.40
C ILE A 228 -21.03 -21.93 -5.94
N ASP A 229 -21.17 -22.25 -7.21
CA ASP A 229 -22.45 -22.57 -7.84
C ASP A 229 -23.10 -23.80 -7.16
N ASP A 230 -22.32 -24.84 -6.86
CA ASP A 230 -22.78 -26.04 -6.14
C ASP A 230 -23.18 -25.74 -4.69
N ALA A 231 -22.41 -24.89 -4.00
CA ALA A 231 -22.72 -24.46 -2.64
C ALA A 231 -24.02 -23.65 -2.60
N ILE A 232 -24.19 -22.71 -3.53
CA ILE A 232 -25.41 -21.93 -3.69
C ILE A 232 -26.60 -22.86 -3.98
N ALA A 233 -26.46 -23.79 -4.94
CA ALA A 233 -27.52 -24.73 -5.29
C ALA A 233 -27.94 -25.61 -4.09
N ARG A 234 -26.98 -26.04 -3.26
CA ARG A 234 -27.27 -26.78 -2.02
C ARG A 234 -28.00 -25.93 -0.99
N LEU A 235 -27.53 -24.71 -0.75
CA LEU A 235 -28.15 -23.81 0.22
C LEU A 235 -29.57 -23.41 -0.21
N PHE A 236 -29.83 -23.25 -1.51
CA PHE A 236 -31.19 -23.10 -2.06
C PHE A 236 -32.03 -24.37 -1.85
N GLY A 237 -31.48 -25.55 -2.14
CA GLY A 237 -32.17 -26.82 -1.94
C GLY A 237 -32.52 -27.12 -0.48
N GLU A 238 -31.75 -26.57 0.47
CA GLU A 238 -31.97 -26.67 1.91
C GLU A 238 -32.85 -25.54 2.47
N GLY A 239 -33.27 -24.57 1.64
CA GLY A 239 -34.12 -23.44 2.04
C GLY A 239 -33.43 -22.42 2.94
N LEU A 240 -32.10 -22.35 2.90
CA LEU A 240 -31.28 -21.46 3.73
C LEU A 240 -31.02 -20.09 3.08
N VAL A 241 -31.41 -19.92 1.81
CA VAL A 241 -31.27 -18.66 1.04
C VAL A 241 -32.47 -18.53 0.10
N ASP A 242 -33.01 -17.30 -0.03
CA ASP A 242 -34.04 -16.95 -1.00
C ASP A 242 -33.44 -16.16 -2.19
N THR A 243 -34.17 -16.16 -3.32
CA THR A 243 -33.77 -15.56 -4.61
C THR A 243 -33.52 -14.06 -4.56
#